data_AF-A0A7V1DRK1-F1
#
_entry.id   AF-A0A7V1DRK1-F1
#
_cell.length_a   1.000
_cell.length_b   1.000
_cell.length_c   1.000
_cell.angle_alpha   90.00
_cell.angle_beta   90.00
_cell.angle_gamma   90.00
#
_symmetry.space_group_name_H-M   'P 1'
#
loop_
_entity.id
_entity.type
_entity.pdbx_description
1 polymer ?
#
loop_
_entity_poly.entity_id
_entity_poly.type
_entity_poly.pdbx_seq_one_letter_code
_entity_poly.pdbx_strand_id
1 'polypeptide(L)'
;MARRKSSAARSPWSIVALGGMAIAFFWWAEASFAYRDGITGFSGLQGLTCVDRCHGDAAAPIVSVEGPASVSPGALVSWRIRVEPGGAGQVGAGVNVGVRRGQLSPGAGLYEEDGELTHFAPQRSADTNADGRVTAADVVRVMDEVGMQPGEAFCSVGDANGDRRTDPGDLLAVAERIFFRESKFAWTFLWQAPSQPQVVEFFAAVVGANCNGTNGGDGFARASWQVQVGTSRSLQHP
;
A
#
# COMPACT_ATOMS: atom_id res chain seq x y z
N MET A 1 -5.46 -69.58 56.03
CA MET A 1 -5.26 -69.45 57.49
C MET A 1 -4.07 -68.52 57.75
N ALA A 2 -4.20 -67.65 58.75
CA ALA A 2 -3.16 -66.81 59.37
C ALA A 2 -2.64 -65.54 58.65
N ARG A 3 -3.22 -64.43 59.12
CA ARG A 3 -2.76 -63.02 59.14
C ARG A 3 -1.54 -62.84 60.08
N ARG A 4 -0.64 -61.89 59.78
CA ARG A 4 -0.01 -60.90 60.70
C ARG A 4 0.92 -59.97 59.87
N LYS A 5 0.54 -58.71 59.62
CA LYS A 5 0.80 -57.48 60.41
C LYS A 5 2.30 -57.18 60.60
N SER A 6 2.75 -56.03 60.10
CA SER A 6 3.55 -55.03 60.85
C SER A 6 3.65 -53.71 60.06
N SER A 7 3.19 -52.64 60.69
CA SER A 7 3.26 -51.25 60.26
C SER A 7 4.60 -50.63 60.65
N ALA A 8 5.15 -49.70 59.85
CA ALA A 8 6.00 -48.62 60.36
C ALA A 8 5.98 -47.43 59.39
N ALA A 9 5.56 -46.28 59.92
CA ALA A 9 5.47 -44.99 59.27
C ALA A 9 6.84 -44.31 59.14
N ARG A 10 7.03 -43.49 58.09
CA ARG A 10 7.83 -42.25 58.16
C ARG A 10 7.15 -41.14 57.37
N SER A 11 7.35 -39.94 57.89
CA SER A 11 6.55 -38.73 57.78
C SER A 11 7.10 -37.79 56.68
N PRO A 12 6.55 -36.57 56.53
CA PRO A 12 6.47 -35.80 55.27
C PRO A 12 7.78 -35.05 54.97
N TRP A 13 7.70 -33.96 54.18
CA TRP A 13 8.76 -32.99 53.82
C TRP A 13 9.29 -33.10 52.39
N SER A 14 8.75 -32.17 51.58
CA SER A 14 9.50 -31.31 50.65
C SER A 14 9.96 -31.92 49.33
N ILE A 15 9.14 -31.79 48.30
CA ILE A 15 9.61 -31.31 46.99
C ILE A 15 8.57 -30.32 46.45
N VAL A 16 8.86 -29.03 46.64
CA VAL A 16 8.36 -27.95 45.78
C VAL A 16 9.02 -28.16 44.43
N ALA A 17 8.31 -28.77 43.49
CA ALA A 17 8.71 -28.79 42.09
C ALA A 17 7.99 -27.65 41.38
N LEU A 18 8.62 -26.47 41.42
CA LEU A 18 8.40 -25.40 40.44
C LEU A 18 8.85 -25.91 39.07
N GLY A 19 7.99 -26.67 38.40
CA GLY A 19 8.14 -27.03 36.99
C GLY A 19 7.64 -25.88 36.13
N GLY A 20 8.58 -25.11 35.58
CA GLY A 20 8.35 -23.87 34.84
C GLY A 20 7.27 -23.97 33.77
N MET A 21 6.29 -23.06 33.87
CA MET A 21 5.35 -22.77 32.80
C MET A 21 6.15 -22.09 31.68
N ALA A 22 6.62 -22.89 30.72
CA ALA A 22 7.13 -22.36 29.46
C ALA A 22 5.95 -21.71 28.75
N ILE A 23 5.77 -20.41 28.97
CA ILE A 23 4.93 -19.56 28.13
C ILE A 23 5.63 -19.52 26.78
N ALA A 24 5.25 -20.44 25.90
CA ALA A 24 5.52 -20.28 24.48
C ALA A 24 4.77 -19.02 24.06
N PHE A 25 5.49 -17.89 24.03
CA PHE A 25 5.13 -16.74 23.21
C PHE A 25 5.16 -17.22 21.77
N PHE A 26 4.09 -17.90 21.36
CA PHE A 26 3.67 -17.95 19.98
C PHE A 26 3.36 -16.50 19.63
N TRP A 27 4.39 -15.78 19.17
CA TRP A 27 4.18 -14.64 18.30
C TRP A 27 3.47 -15.20 17.08
N TRP A 28 2.15 -15.06 17.07
CA TRP A 28 1.40 -15.09 15.83
C TRP A 28 1.94 -13.89 15.07
N ALA A 29 2.95 -14.13 14.23
CA ALA A 29 3.16 -13.27 13.09
C ALA A 29 1.86 -13.40 12.31
N GLU A 30 0.91 -12.49 12.56
CA GLU A 30 -0.23 -12.35 11.66
C GLU A 30 0.41 -12.17 10.29
N ALA A 31 0.10 -13.10 9.38
CA ALA A 31 0.41 -12.91 7.99
C ALA A 31 -0.32 -11.62 7.62
N SER A 32 0.44 -10.53 7.61
CA SER A 32 -0.02 -9.25 7.14
C SER A 32 -0.12 -9.42 5.64
N PHE A 33 -1.28 -9.91 5.22
CA PHE A 33 -1.69 -9.84 3.84
C PHE A 33 -1.73 -8.35 3.54
N ALA A 34 -0.71 -7.86 2.85
CA ALA A 34 -0.78 -6.58 2.15
C ALA A 34 -2.15 -6.60 1.42
N TYR A 35 -3.03 -5.66 1.77
CA TYR A 35 -4.40 -5.65 1.28
C TYR A 35 -4.38 -5.41 -0.23
N ARG A 36 -4.32 -6.52 -0.97
CA ARG A 36 -4.08 -6.56 -2.40
C ARG A 36 -5.06 -5.69 -3.17
N ASP A 37 -6.32 -5.75 -2.74
CA ASP A 37 -7.43 -5.06 -3.39
C ASP A 37 -7.69 -3.70 -2.73
N GLY A 38 -6.70 -3.12 -2.03
CA GLY A 38 -6.84 -1.88 -1.30
C GLY A 38 -7.55 -2.04 0.04
N ILE A 39 -7.46 -1.00 0.86
CA ILE A 39 -8.17 -0.85 2.13
C ILE A 39 -8.37 0.64 2.36
N THR A 40 -9.42 1.07 3.06
CA THR A 40 -9.64 2.47 3.43
C THR A 40 -9.34 2.73 4.91
N GLY A 41 -9.28 4.01 5.31
CA GLY A 41 -8.94 4.42 6.67
C GLY A 41 -7.44 4.57 6.93
N PHE A 42 -6.61 4.57 5.87
CA PHE A 42 -5.14 4.64 5.95
C PHE A 42 -4.55 5.77 5.12
N SER A 43 -5.35 6.72 4.63
CA SER A 43 -4.86 7.89 3.90
C SER A 43 -4.07 8.88 4.77
N GLY A 44 -4.20 8.80 6.09
CA GLY A 44 -3.76 9.81 7.06
C GLY A 44 -4.89 10.75 7.51
N LEU A 45 -6.04 10.77 6.84
CA LEU A 45 -7.18 11.62 7.20
C LEU A 45 -7.73 11.31 8.60
N GLN A 46 -7.81 10.02 8.94
CA GLN A 46 -8.28 9.48 10.21
C GLN A 46 -7.14 9.29 11.23
N GLY A 47 -5.92 9.74 10.89
CA GLY A 47 -4.73 9.62 11.72
C GLY A 47 -3.95 8.31 11.58
N LEU A 48 -4.45 7.35 10.80
CA LEU A 48 -3.75 6.11 10.44
C LEU A 48 -3.21 6.19 9.00
N THR A 49 -2.10 5.50 8.78
CA THR A 49 -1.37 5.40 7.52
C THR A 49 -0.93 3.97 7.24
N CYS A 50 -0.55 3.66 6.00
CA CYS A 50 -0.14 2.30 5.63
C CYS A 50 1.04 1.75 6.47
N VAL A 51 1.82 2.63 7.14
CA VAL A 51 2.91 2.22 8.05
C VAL A 51 2.39 1.66 9.38
N ASP A 52 1.23 2.12 9.85
CA ASP A 52 0.76 1.84 11.22
C ASP A 52 0.35 0.38 11.41
N ARG A 53 0.19 -0.38 10.31
CA ARG A 53 -0.13 -1.80 10.34
C ARG A 53 0.57 -2.66 9.29
N CYS A 54 1.07 -2.09 8.19
CA CYS A 54 1.30 -2.89 6.98
C CYS A 54 2.67 -2.74 6.30
N HIS A 55 3.43 -1.65 6.42
CA HIS A 55 4.69 -1.50 5.64
C HIS A 55 5.71 -0.61 6.38
N GLY A 56 6.99 -0.55 5.98
CA GLY A 56 7.86 0.58 6.37
C GLY A 56 9.32 0.33 6.75
N ASP A 57 9.91 -0.82 6.45
CA ASP A 57 11.33 -1.10 6.71
C ASP A 57 12.25 -0.86 5.51
N ALA A 58 11.71 -0.53 4.32
CA ALA A 58 12.48 -0.11 3.15
C ALA A 58 12.44 1.39 2.86
N ALA A 59 13.23 1.81 1.87
CA ALA A 59 13.31 3.20 1.42
C ALA A 59 11.93 3.75 1.04
N ALA A 60 11.58 4.94 1.54
CA ALA A 60 10.31 5.57 1.24
C ALA A 60 10.20 5.89 -0.26
N PRO A 61 9.07 5.57 -0.93
CA PRO A 61 8.82 6.04 -2.28
C PRO A 61 8.69 7.57 -2.32
N ILE A 62 8.89 8.16 -3.50
CA ILE A 62 8.76 9.61 -3.70
C ILE A 62 7.36 9.88 -4.25
N VAL A 63 6.58 10.71 -3.56
CA VAL A 63 5.20 11.06 -3.95
C VAL A 63 5.16 12.49 -4.48
N SER A 64 4.54 12.67 -5.63
CA SER A 64 4.23 13.99 -6.19
C SER A 64 2.73 14.09 -6.50
N VAL A 65 2.18 15.29 -6.28
CA VAL A 65 0.76 15.57 -6.44
C VAL A 65 0.60 16.70 -7.44
N GLU A 66 -0.24 16.48 -8.44
CA GLU A 66 -0.55 17.43 -9.50
C GLU A 66 -2.03 17.78 -9.50
N GLY A 67 -2.29 19.08 -9.46
CA GLY A 67 -3.62 19.65 -9.56
C GLY A 67 -3.62 21.14 -9.21
N PRO A 68 -4.78 21.79 -9.27
CA PRO A 68 -4.88 23.23 -9.04
C PRO A 68 -4.71 23.57 -7.55
N ALA A 69 -3.91 24.60 -7.25
CA ALA A 69 -3.79 25.15 -5.89
C ALA A 69 -5.07 25.88 -5.43
N SER A 70 -5.93 26.28 -6.37
CA SER A 70 -7.20 26.96 -6.09
C SER A 70 -8.26 26.61 -7.11
N VAL A 71 -9.53 26.53 -6.68
CA VAL A 71 -10.69 26.22 -7.54
C VAL A 71 -11.90 27.06 -7.16
N SER A 72 -12.87 27.20 -8.07
CA SER A 72 -14.17 27.79 -7.73
C SER A 72 -14.98 26.87 -6.80
N PRO A 73 -15.88 27.42 -5.95
CA PRO A 73 -16.80 26.59 -5.18
C PRO A 73 -17.66 25.72 -6.10
N GLY A 74 -17.81 24.44 -5.77
CA GLY A 74 -18.55 23.49 -6.61
C GLY A 74 -17.84 23.11 -7.92
N ALA A 75 -16.55 23.40 -8.11
CA ALA A 75 -15.81 22.93 -9.27
C ALA A 75 -15.52 21.42 -9.19
N LEU A 76 -15.65 20.71 -10.32
CA LEU A 76 -15.14 19.36 -10.50
C LEU A 76 -13.76 19.45 -11.16
N VAL A 77 -12.73 18.91 -10.52
CA VAL A 77 -11.34 18.98 -11.02
C VAL A 77 -10.66 17.62 -10.96
N SER A 78 -9.74 17.39 -11.90
CA SER A 78 -8.90 16.19 -11.94
C SER A 78 -7.61 16.42 -11.16
N TRP A 79 -7.22 15.40 -10.38
CA TRP A 79 -5.95 15.32 -9.68
C TRP A 79 -5.16 14.11 -10.18
N ARG A 80 -3.84 14.19 -10.09
CA ARG A 80 -2.93 13.06 -10.34
C ARG A 80 -1.94 12.92 -9.20
N ILE A 81 -1.84 11.71 -8.65
CA ILE A 81 -0.74 11.32 -7.75
C ILE A 81 0.23 10.51 -8.58
N ARG A 82 1.51 10.87 -8.55
CA ARG A 82 2.58 10.04 -9.13
C ARG A 82 3.50 9.58 -8.02
N VAL A 83 3.98 8.35 -8.18
CA VAL A 83 4.87 7.71 -7.23
C VAL A 83 6.08 7.15 -7.97
N GLU A 84 7.26 7.44 -7.45
CA GLU A 84 8.51 6.83 -7.86
C GLU A 84 9.00 5.85 -6.78
N PRO A 85 9.55 4.69 -7.16
CA PRO A 85 10.22 3.80 -6.22
C PRO A 85 11.30 4.52 -5.39
N GLY A 86 11.35 4.23 -4.10
CA GLY A 86 12.40 4.70 -3.19
C GLY A 86 13.72 3.93 -3.32
N GLY A 87 13.69 2.76 -3.95
CA GLY A 87 14.86 1.92 -4.20
C GLY A 87 14.60 0.81 -5.21
N ALA A 88 15.68 0.15 -5.64
CA ALA A 88 15.60 -1.10 -6.38
C ALA A 88 14.85 -2.15 -5.54
N GLY A 89 14.04 -3.00 -6.19
CA GLY A 89 13.15 -3.92 -5.48
C GLY A 89 11.71 -3.47 -5.38
N GLN A 90 11.41 -2.16 -5.34
CA GLN A 90 10.02 -1.68 -5.27
C GLN A 90 9.34 -1.72 -6.65
N VAL A 91 8.72 -2.85 -6.94
CA VAL A 91 8.11 -3.17 -8.24
C VAL A 91 6.59 -2.99 -8.27
N GLY A 92 5.97 -2.82 -7.11
CA GLY A 92 4.54 -2.53 -6.97
C GLY A 92 4.29 -1.23 -6.22
N ALA A 93 3.10 -0.66 -6.37
CA ALA A 93 2.65 0.43 -5.51
C ALA A 93 1.14 0.43 -5.26
N GLY A 94 0.76 0.92 -4.09
CA GLY A 94 -0.62 1.15 -3.66
C GLY A 94 -0.79 2.58 -3.14
N VAL A 95 -2.04 3.07 -3.16
CA VAL A 95 -2.38 4.42 -2.67
C VAL A 95 -3.70 4.44 -1.91
N ASN A 96 -3.74 5.29 -0.90
CA ASN A 96 -4.93 5.74 -0.20
C ASN A 96 -5.03 7.26 -0.31
N VAL A 97 -6.20 7.80 -0.65
CA VAL A 97 -6.43 9.25 -0.78
C VAL A 97 -7.66 9.67 -0.02
N GLY A 98 -7.50 10.59 0.93
CA GLY A 98 -8.58 11.14 1.73
C GLY A 98 -8.66 12.66 1.60
N VAL A 99 -9.86 13.22 1.82
CA VAL A 99 -10.10 14.66 1.82
C VAL A 99 -11.00 15.08 2.97
N ARG A 100 -10.72 16.22 3.61
CA ARG A 100 -11.57 16.73 4.72
C ARG A 100 -12.97 17.14 4.29
N ARG A 101 -13.10 17.64 3.04
CA ARG A 101 -14.31 18.26 2.50
C ARG A 101 -14.40 18.10 0.98
N GLY A 102 -15.62 18.13 0.46
CA GLY A 102 -15.91 17.82 -0.94
C GLY A 102 -16.13 16.32 -1.13
N GLN A 103 -16.22 15.89 -2.38
CA GLN A 103 -16.46 14.48 -2.72
C GLN A 103 -15.38 14.00 -3.68
N LEU A 104 -14.81 12.83 -3.40
CA LEU A 104 -13.88 12.16 -4.30
C LEU A 104 -14.69 11.30 -5.27
N SER A 105 -14.19 11.16 -6.50
CA SER A 105 -14.70 10.16 -7.44
C SER A 105 -13.51 9.38 -8.00
N PRO A 106 -13.55 8.04 -7.96
CA PRO A 106 -12.43 7.22 -8.39
C PRO A 106 -12.20 7.38 -9.90
N GLY A 107 -10.92 7.44 -10.29
CA GLY A 107 -10.53 7.19 -11.68
C GLY A 107 -10.17 5.73 -11.90
N ALA A 108 -9.58 5.44 -13.07
CA ALA A 108 -9.03 4.10 -13.33
C ALA A 108 -7.98 3.73 -12.26
N GLY A 109 -7.99 2.47 -11.82
CA GLY A 109 -7.11 2.02 -10.74
C GLY A 109 -7.73 2.07 -9.35
N LEU A 110 -8.83 2.82 -9.15
CA LEU A 110 -9.34 3.17 -7.82
C LEU A 110 -10.81 2.76 -7.62
N TYR A 111 -11.19 2.65 -6.36
CA TYR A 111 -12.58 2.69 -5.89
C TYR A 111 -12.69 3.60 -4.67
N GLU A 112 -13.93 3.98 -4.32
CA GLU A 112 -14.22 4.79 -3.13
C GLU A 112 -14.96 3.95 -2.10
N GLU A 113 -14.55 4.05 -0.84
CA GLU A 113 -15.23 3.47 0.31
C GLU A 113 -15.03 4.40 1.51
N ASP A 114 -16.12 4.69 2.23
CA ASP A 114 -16.13 5.59 3.40
C ASP A 114 -15.48 6.99 3.15
N GLY A 115 -15.62 7.54 1.94
CA GLY A 115 -15.08 8.85 1.59
C GLY A 115 -13.57 8.87 1.34
N GLU A 116 -12.93 7.71 1.23
CA GLU A 116 -11.51 7.53 0.90
C GLU A 116 -11.37 6.73 -0.40
N LEU A 117 -10.43 7.12 -1.25
CA LEU A 117 -10.07 6.34 -2.42
C LEU A 117 -8.96 5.35 -2.06
N THR A 118 -9.07 4.13 -2.56
CA THR A 118 -7.97 3.16 -2.53
C THR A 118 -7.93 2.37 -3.86
N HIS A 119 -6.86 1.62 -4.07
CA HIS A 119 -6.61 0.92 -5.33
C HIS A 119 -7.31 -0.45 -5.36
N PHE A 120 -7.81 -0.89 -6.52
CA PHE A 120 -8.36 -2.25 -6.66
C PHE A 120 -7.31 -3.34 -6.90
N ALA A 121 -6.11 -2.92 -7.33
CA ALA A 121 -4.93 -3.77 -7.50
C ALA A 121 -3.68 -2.89 -7.44
N PRO A 122 -2.52 -3.43 -6.99
CA PRO A 122 -1.28 -2.67 -7.00
C PRO A 122 -0.91 -2.32 -8.44
N GLN A 123 -0.45 -1.09 -8.67
CA GLN A 123 0.18 -0.76 -9.94
C GLN A 123 1.58 -1.38 -10.02
N ARG A 124 2.05 -1.66 -11.24
CA ARG A 124 3.32 -2.34 -11.50
C ARG A 124 4.30 -1.42 -12.20
N SER A 125 5.56 -1.46 -11.80
CA SER A 125 6.63 -0.64 -12.37
C SER A 125 7.08 -1.12 -13.75
N ALA A 126 6.72 -2.35 -14.14
CA ALA A 126 7.32 -3.14 -15.22
C ALA A 126 8.85 -3.32 -15.12
N ASP A 127 9.41 -3.08 -13.95
CA ASP A 127 10.80 -3.36 -13.57
C ASP A 127 10.86 -4.82 -13.10
N THR A 128 10.64 -5.72 -14.05
CA THR A 128 10.41 -7.16 -13.83
C THR A 128 11.65 -7.90 -13.33
N ASN A 129 12.84 -7.31 -13.48
CA ASN A 129 14.07 -7.84 -12.87
C ASN A 129 14.45 -7.12 -11.55
N ALA A 130 13.66 -6.12 -11.15
CA ALA A 130 13.79 -5.33 -9.93
C ALA A 130 15.14 -4.60 -9.77
N ASP A 131 15.81 -4.24 -10.87
CA ASP A 131 17.11 -3.56 -10.85
C ASP A 131 17.01 -2.03 -10.70
N GLY A 132 15.78 -1.50 -10.68
CA GLY A 132 15.48 -0.08 -10.55
C GLY A 132 15.27 0.63 -11.89
N ARG A 133 15.46 -0.04 -13.02
CA ARG A 133 15.30 0.50 -14.37
C ARG A 133 14.31 -0.35 -15.17
N VAL A 134 13.63 0.29 -16.12
CA VAL A 134 12.84 -0.45 -17.12
C VAL A 134 13.62 -0.40 -18.43
N THR A 135 14.09 -1.54 -18.89
CA THR A 135 15.01 -1.71 -20.02
C THR A 135 14.62 -2.92 -20.86
N ALA A 136 15.38 -3.18 -21.92
CA ALA A 136 15.21 -4.40 -22.70
C ALA A 136 15.43 -5.69 -21.88
N ALA A 137 16.14 -5.62 -20.75
CA ALA A 137 16.29 -6.77 -19.85
C ALA A 137 14.94 -7.19 -19.24
N ASP A 138 14.06 -6.23 -18.97
CA ASP A 138 12.71 -6.50 -18.48
C ASP A 138 11.84 -7.17 -19.54
N VAL A 139 12.01 -6.80 -20.82
CA VAL A 139 11.32 -7.48 -21.92
C VAL A 139 11.71 -8.96 -21.96
N VAL A 140 13.01 -9.26 -21.87
CA VAL A 140 13.51 -10.65 -21.84
C VAL A 140 12.92 -11.39 -20.65
N ARG A 141 12.89 -10.76 -19.48
CA ARG A 141 12.33 -11.34 -18.26
C ARG A 141 10.84 -11.68 -18.42
N VAL A 142 10.05 -10.78 -19.00
CA VAL A 142 8.65 -11.07 -19.31
C VAL A 142 8.55 -12.21 -20.34
N MET A 143 9.33 -12.19 -21.42
CA MET A 143 9.30 -13.22 -22.47
C MET A 143 9.61 -14.63 -21.95
N ASP A 144 10.50 -14.77 -20.96
CA ASP A 144 10.78 -16.05 -20.29
C ASP A 144 9.55 -16.58 -19.53
N GLU A 145 8.60 -15.70 -19.20
CA GLU A 145 7.39 -16.01 -18.44
C GLU A 145 6.10 -15.97 -19.29
N VAL A 146 6.12 -15.37 -20.49
CA VAL A 146 4.94 -15.30 -21.39
C VAL A 146 4.47 -16.70 -21.77
N GLY A 147 3.17 -16.95 -21.58
CA GLY A 147 2.55 -18.23 -21.88
C GLY A 147 2.62 -19.23 -20.72
N MET A 148 3.23 -18.86 -19.58
CA MET A 148 2.97 -19.52 -18.32
C MET A 148 1.53 -19.23 -17.89
N GLN A 149 0.70 -20.28 -17.81
CA GLN A 149 -0.66 -20.17 -17.29
C GLN A 149 -0.64 -19.69 -15.83
N PRO A 150 -1.68 -18.97 -15.36
CA PRO A 150 -1.63 -18.23 -14.10
C PRO A 150 -1.43 -19.18 -12.92
N GLY A 151 -0.28 -19.10 -12.28
CA GLY A 151 -0.24 -19.28 -10.84
C GLY A 151 -0.77 -17.99 -10.21
N GLU A 152 -1.56 -18.10 -9.14
CA GLU A 152 -2.08 -16.97 -8.36
C GLU A 152 -0.97 -16.14 -7.66
N ALA A 153 0.26 -16.18 -8.15
CA ALA A 153 1.36 -15.41 -7.63
C ALA A 153 1.08 -13.93 -7.94
N PHE A 154 0.38 -13.30 -7.01
CA PHE A 154 0.34 -11.86 -6.88
C PHE A 154 1.76 -11.37 -6.91
N CYS A 155 2.02 -10.50 -7.88
CA CYS A 155 3.34 -10.07 -8.22
C CYS A 155 4.28 -11.10 -8.89
N SER A 156 3.76 -11.93 -9.81
CA SER A 156 4.65 -12.64 -10.74
C SER A 156 5.54 -11.61 -11.45
N VAL A 157 6.83 -11.94 -11.55
CA VAL A 157 7.82 -11.00 -12.08
C VAL A 157 7.54 -10.70 -13.56
N GLY A 158 6.87 -11.60 -14.28
CA GLY A 158 6.36 -11.41 -15.64
C GLY A 158 5.03 -10.64 -15.77
N ASP A 159 4.22 -10.49 -14.72
CA ASP A 159 3.01 -9.63 -14.72
C ASP A 159 3.40 -8.16 -14.52
N ALA A 160 3.78 -7.53 -15.63
CA ALA A 160 4.30 -6.18 -15.71
C ALA A 160 3.19 -5.12 -15.75
N ASN A 161 1.95 -5.51 -16.07
CA ASN A 161 0.80 -4.59 -16.15
C ASN A 161 -0.11 -4.67 -14.91
N GLY A 162 -0.01 -5.73 -14.09
CA GLY A 162 -0.74 -5.93 -12.84
C GLY A 162 -2.13 -6.55 -13.02
N ASP A 163 -2.43 -7.10 -14.19
CA ASP A 163 -3.74 -7.68 -14.52
C ASP A 163 -3.90 -9.15 -14.09
N ARG A 164 -2.87 -9.69 -13.42
CA ARG A 164 -2.80 -11.06 -12.89
C ARG A 164 -2.66 -12.12 -13.97
N ARG A 165 -2.21 -11.74 -15.16
CA ARG A 165 -1.86 -12.64 -16.25
C ARG A 165 -0.41 -12.38 -16.65
N THR A 166 0.19 -13.38 -17.27
CA THR A 166 1.50 -13.22 -17.91
C THR A 166 1.31 -13.52 -19.38
N ASP A 167 1.04 -12.46 -20.15
CA ASP A 167 0.62 -12.53 -21.53
C ASP A 167 1.28 -11.42 -22.37
N PRO A 168 1.04 -11.35 -23.70
CA PRO A 168 1.65 -10.31 -24.53
C PRO A 168 1.33 -8.87 -24.10
N GLY A 169 0.30 -8.64 -23.29
CA GLY A 169 0.00 -7.35 -22.68
C GLY A 169 1.10 -6.87 -21.74
N ASP A 170 1.83 -7.77 -21.08
CA ASP A 170 2.95 -7.44 -20.21
C ASP A 170 4.16 -6.94 -20.99
N LEU A 171 4.40 -7.51 -22.18
CA LEU A 171 5.45 -7.04 -23.09
C LEU A 171 5.16 -5.61 -23.54
N LEU A 172 3.91 -5.31 -23.84
CA LEU A 172 3.48 -3.97 -24.21
C LEU A 172 3.66 -3.00 -23.03
N ALA A 173 3.30 -3.42 -21.81
CA ALA A 173 3.46 -2.62 -20.61
C ALA A 173 4.94 -2.24 -20.34
N VAL A 174 5.88 -3.17 -20.50
CA VAL A 174 7.31 -2.87 -20.44
C VAL A 174 7.71 -1.89 -21.55
N ALA A 175 7.32 -2.17 -22.79
CA ALA A 175 7.67 -1.34 -23.95
C ALA A 175 7.18 0.11 -23.80
N GLU A 176 5.94 0.31 -23.35
CA GLU A 176 5.36 1.63 -23.11
C GLU A 176 6.20 2.45 -22.13
N ARG A 177 6.71 1.81 -21.06
CA ARG A 177 7.55 2.50 -20.06
C ARG A 177 8.94 2.83 -20.59
N ILE A 178 9.51 2.00 -21.47
CA ILE A 178 10.78 2.29 -22.15
C ILE A 178 10.63 3.51 -23.08
N PHE A 179 9.58 3.54 -23.89
CA PHE A 179 9.44 4.53 -24.97
C PHE A 179 8.77 5.84 -24.54
N PHE A 180 7.78 5.79 -23.63
CA PHE A 180 7.01 6.97 -23.23
C PHE A 180 7.42 7.55 -21.88
N ARG A 181 8.25 6.84 -21.09
CA ARG A 181 8.76 7.29 -19.78
C ARG A 181 7.68 7.83 -18.84
N GLU A 182 6.49 7.26 -18.89
CA GLU A 182 5.48 7.57 -17.89
C GLU A 182 5.96 7.15 -16.51
N SER A 183 5.50 7.87 -15.48
CA SER A 183 5.78 7.51 -14.08
C SER A 183 5.39 6.07 -13.83
N LYS A 184 6.28 5.31 -13.17
CA LYS A 184 6.10 3.86 -12.89
C LYS A 184 4.76 3.58 -12.20
N PHE A 185 4.27 4.52 -11.40
CA PHE A 185 2.97 4.44 -10.74
C PHE A 185 2.27 5.81 -10.75
N ALA A 186 1.03 5.86 -11.21
CA ALA A 186 0.20 7.06 -11.11
C ALA A 186 -1.29 6.75 -11.07
N TRP A 187 -2.00 7.49 -10.22
CA TRP A 187 -3.46 7.43 -10.13
C TRP A 187 -4.06 8.80 -10.41
N THR A 188 -5.13 8.80 -11.18
CA THR A 188 -5.96 9.98 -11.42
C THR A 188 -7.29 9.82 -10.73
N PHE A 189 -7.82 10.90 -10.17
CA PHE A 189 -9.15 10.91 -9.57
C PHE A 189 -9.78 12.29 -9.76
N LEU A 190 -11.10 12.35 -9.60
CA LEU A 190 -11.82 13.60 -9.61
C LEU A 190 -12.15 14.05 -8.18
N TRP A 191 -12.18 15.36 -7.97
CA TRP A 191 -12.67 15.95 -6.74
C TRP A 191 -13.69 17.03 -7.05
N GLN A 192 -14.86 16.90 -6.44
CA GLN A 192 -15.92 17.88 -6.43
C GLN A 192 -15.74 18.79 -5.21
N ALA A 193 -15.32 20.03 -5.45
CA ALA A 193 -15.08 21.01 -4.41
C ALA A 193 -16.36 21.36 -3.64
N PRO A 194 -16.28 21.69 -2.34
CA PRO A 194 -17.40 22.23 -1.59
C PRO A 194 -18.02 23.47 -2.24
N SER A 195 -19.31 23.69 -1.99
CA SER A 195 -20.03 24.87 -2.48
C SER A 195 -19.70 26.17 -1.74
N GLN A 196 -19.05 26.09 -0.58
CA GLN A 196 -18.66 27.24 0.23
C GLN A 196 -17.14 27.48 0.18
N PRO A 197 -16.69 28.75 0.08
CA PRO A 197 -15.27 29.09 0.13
C PRO A 197 -14.60 28.65 1.43
N GLN A 198 -13.48 27.93 1.31
CA GLN A 198 -12.68 27.44 2.44
C GLN A 198 -11.33 26.91 1.95
N VAL A 199 -10.40 26.66 2.86
CA VAL A 199 -9.22 25.84 2.57
C VAL A 199 -9.59 24.38 2.86
N VAL A 200 -9.32 23.49 1.89
CA VAL A 200 -9.55 22.06 2.02
C VAL A 200 -8.22 21.34 2.06
N GLU A 201 -8.04 20.48 3.06
CA GLU A 201 -6.86 19.64 3.22
C GLU A 201 -7.10 18.23 2.66
N PHE A 202 -6.11 17.74 1.93
CA PHE A 202 -6.03 16.40 1.37
C PHE A 202 -4.90 15.61 2.03
N PHE A 203 -5.05 14.29 1.99
CA PHE A 203 -4.09 13.33 2.51
C PHE A 203 -3.90 12.23 1.48
N ALA A 204 -2.66 11.84 1.25
CA ALA A 204 -2.31 10.66 0.50
C ALA A 204 -1.28 9.83 1.27
N ALA A 205 -1.49 8.53 1.30
CA ALA A 205 -0.59 7.55 1.86
C ALA A 205 -0.28 6.54 0.75
N VAL A 206 1.00 6.24 0.58
CA VAL A 206 1.50 5.46 -0.55
C VAL A 206 2.46 4.40 -0.06
N VAL A 207 2.34 3.20 -0.64
CA VAL A 207 3.25 2.09 -0.43
C VAL A 207 4.04 1.83 -1.70
N GLY A 208 5.35 1.67 -1.59
CA GLY A 208 6.20 1.07 -2.59
C GLY A 208 6.51 -0.37 -2.18
N ALA A 209 5.90 -1.33 -2.86
CA ALA A 209 5.95 -2.74 -2.50
C ALA A 209 7.04 -3.48 -3.25
N ASN A 210 7.79 -4.35 -2.56
CA ASN A 210 8.74 -5.27 -3.18
C ASN A 210 8.11 -6.60 -3.60
N CYS A 211 6.82 -6.78 -3.30
CA CYS A 211 6.03 -7.89 -3.76
C CYS A 211 6.46 -9.28 -3.25
N ASN A 212 7.16 -9.35 -2.11
CA ASN A 212 7.52 -10.62 -1.48
C ASN A 212 6.38 -11.27 -0.66
N GLY A 213 5.19 -10.65 -0.64
CA GLY A 213 4.02 -11.14 0.08
C GLY A 213 4.07 -10.91 1.60
N THR A 214 5.01 -10.10 2.09
CA THR A 214 5.18 -9.73 3.49
C THR A 214 5.24 -8.22 3.65
N ASN A 215 5.18 -7.71 4.88
CA ASN A 215 5.40 -6.27 5.15
C ASN A 215 6.86 -5.84 5.01
N GLY A 216 7.78 -6.81 4.93
CA GLY A 216 9.21 -6.59 4.96
C GLY A 216 9.77 -6.22 3.59
N GLY A 217 10.66 -5.24 3.57
CA GLY A 217 11.23 -4.62 2.39
C GLY A 217 10.27 -3.72 1.61
N ASP A 218 9.15 -3.30 2.21
CA ASP A 218 8.22 -2.34 1.63
C ASP A 218 8.46 -0.93 2.18
N GLY A 219 8.39 0.07 1.30
CA GLY A 219 8.55 1.47 1.65
C GLY A 219 7.21 2.18 1.78
N PHE A 220 7.18 3.23 2.60
CA PHE A 220 5.99 4.03 2.81
C PHE A 220 6.29 5.52 2.68
N ALA A 221 5.35 6.28 2.10
CA ALA A 221 5.40 7.73 2.06
C ALA A 221 4.02 8.35 2.23
N ARG A 222 4.00 9.60 2.69
CA ARG A 222 2.78 10.39 2.84
C ARG A 222 2.92 11.76 2.18
N ALA A 223 1.81 12.29 1.70
CA ALA A 223 1.68 13.66 1.27
C ALA A 223 0.43 14.28 1.88
N SER A 224 0.50 15.56 2.26
CA SER A 224 -0.68 16.37 2.54
C SER A 224 -0.54 17.69 1.80
N TRP A 225 -1.66 18.21 1.30
CA TRP A 225 -1.69 19.47 0.60
C TRP A 225 -3.02 20.18 0.82
N GLN A 226 -3.03 21.48 0.56
CA GLN A 226 -4.19 22.33 0.75
C GLN A 226 -4.62 22.94 -0.58
N VAL A 227 -5.94 23.07 -0.76
CA VAL A 227 -6.55 23.69 -1.93
C VAL A 227 -7.47 24.81 -1.47
N GLN A 228 -7.30 25.99 -2.06
CA GLN A 228 -8.17 27.13 -1.80
C GLN A 228 -9.45 27.03 -2.64
N VAL A 229 -10.61 26.93 -2.00
CA VAL A 229 -11.92 26.98 -2.66
C VAL A 229 -12.47 28.40 -2.60
N GLY A 230 -12.78 28.99 -3.74
CA GLY A 230 -13.16 30.40 -3.88
C GLY A 230 -11.98 31.36 -3.72
N THR A 231 -12.21 32.65 -3.96
CA THR A 231 -11.17 33.68 -3.79
C THR A 231 -10.84 33.84 -2.31
N SER A 232 -9.56 33.80 -1.96
CA SER A 232 -9.10 34.45 -0.74
C SER A 232 -9.51 35.91 -0.85
N ARG A 233 -10.37 36.41 0.05
CA ARG A 233 -10.57 37.86 0.15
C ARG A 233 -9.18 38.42 0.43
N SER A 234 -8.56 39.09 -0.54
CA SER A 234 -7.45 39.97 -0.23
C SER A 234 -8.02 40.93 0.81
N LEU A 235 -7.39 40.99 1.98
CA LEU A 235 -7.66 42.05 2.94
C LEU A 235 -7.40 43.37 2.20
N GLN A 236 -8.46 43.98 1.67
CA GLN A 236 -8.43 45.38 1.28
C GLN A 236 -8.33 46.12 2.62
N HIS A 237 -7.10 46.49 2.98
CA HIS A 237 -6.92 47.50 4.00
C HIS A 237 -7.58 48.79 3.50
N PRO A 238 -8.44 49.42 4.31
CA PRO A 238 -9.12 50.67 3.96
C PRO A 238 -8.14 51.82 3.73
#